data_AF-A0A935H2F6-F1
#
_entry.id   AF-A0A935H2F6-F1
#
_cell.length_a   1.000
_cell.length_b   1.000
_cell.length_c   1.000
_cell.angle_alpha   90.00
_cell.angle_beta   90.00
_cell.angle_gamma   90.00
#
_symmetry.space_group_name_H-M   'P 1'
#
loop_
_entity.id
_entity.type
_entity.pdbx_description
1 polymer ?
#
loop_
_entity_poly.entity_id
_entity_poly.type
_entity_poly.pdbx_seq_one_letter_code
_entity_poly.pdbx_strand_id
1 'polypeptide(L)'
;MFDLVRREICRGGAACHNACIHLALRSLPERNPLGGRSDKPAQTTQIGSDVWIGTGAHIGGGITVGHGAVIGGGAVVMKDVPPYAIVIGNPLRILRYRFDAPIIASLLQIAWWEWSPELIASRVESFYLPIEEFVAMYLPQAGAQQAGTGPTQVSPDQ
;
A
#
# COMPACT_ATOMS: atom_id res chain seq x y z
N MET A 1 0.03 58.14 13.22
CA MET A 1 -0.53 59.30 12.51
C MET A 1 -1.24 58.77 11.27
N PHE A 2 -2.56 58.56 11.42
CA PHE A 2 -3.56 58.19 10.40
C PHE A 2 -3.34 56.83 9.70
N ASP A 3 -4.06 55.75 10.02
CA ASP A 3 -5.52 55.51 10.03
C ASP A 3 -6.14 55.51 8.61
N LEU A 4 -6.87 54.41 8.35
CA LEU A 4 -8.07 54.33 7.51
C LEU A 4 -7.93 54.31 5.97
N VAL A 5 -8.06 53.12 5.35
CA VAL A 5 -9.12 52.85 4.34
C VAL A 5 -9.60 51.39 4.44
N ARG A 6 -10.92 51.28 4.64
CA ARG A 6 -11.81 50.11 4.68
C ARG A 6 -11.91 49.35 3.34
N ARG A 7 -12.28 48.06 3.46
CA ARG A 7 -13.33 47.28 2.73
C ARG A 7 -13.30 47.33 1.18
N GLU A 8 -13.48 46.23 0.45
CA GLU A 8 -14.74 45.50 0.32
C GLU A 8 -14.48 44.24 -0.54
N ILE A 9 -15.00 43.10 -0.09
CA ILE A 9 -15.76 42.09 -0.85
C ILE A 9 -15.29 41.78 -2.30
N CYS A 10 -14.63 40.64 -2.47
CA CYS A 10 -14.94 39.71 -3.55
C CYS A 10 -15.58 38.45 -2.95
N ARG A 11 -16.92 38.44 -2.95
CA ARG A 11 -17.74 37.23 -3.01
C ARG A 11 -17.56 36.63 -4.41
N GLY A 12 -17.40 35.33 -4.52
CA GLY A 12 -17.54 34.62 -5.79
C GLY A 12 -16.49 33.54 -5.93
N GLY A 13 -16.95 32.32 -6.20
CA GLY A 13 -16.10 31.13 -6.18
C GLY A 13 -15.09 31.05 -7.32
N ALA A 14 -14.22 30.06 -7.13
CA ALA A 14 -13.37 29.40 -8.11
C ALA A 14 -12.08 30.13 -8.57
N ALA A 15 -10.98 29.48 -8.18
CA ALA A 15 -9.71 29.36 -8.91
C ALA A 15 -8.79 30.59 -9.01
N CYS A 16 -7.78 30.63 -8.14
CA CYS A 16 -6.43 31.03 -8.55
C CYS A 16 -5.44 29.95 -8.12
N HIS A 17 -4.99 29.19 -9.12
CA HIS A 17 -3.92 28.21 -9.05
C HIS A 17 -2.57 28.85 -8.70
N ASN A 18 -1.76 28.09 -7.95
CA ASN A 18 -0.30 28.16 -7.87
C ASN A 18 0.38 29.51 -7.61
N ALA A 19 0.88 29.70 -6.38
CA ALA A 19 2.28 30.07 -6.18
C ALA A 19 2.73 29.86 -4.72
N CYS A 20 3.86 29.16 -4.60
CA CYS A 20 4.87 29.30 -3.55
C CYS A 20 4.61 28.65 -2.18
N ILE A 21 5.09 27.41 -2.11
CA ILE A 21 5.95 26.92 -1.03
C ILE A 21 6.85 28.07 -0.53
N HIS A 22 6.61 28.53 0.70
CA HIS A 22 7.67 29.10 1.52
C HIS A 22 7.61 28.51 2.93
N LEU A 23 8.71 27.82 3.23
CA LEU A 23 9.10 27.10 4.42
C LEU A 23 8.71 27.80 5.74
N ALA A 24 7.92 27.13 6.58
CA ALA A 24 7.86 27.39 8.02
C ALA A 24 7.45 26.13 8.79
N LEU A 25 8.45 25.32 9.14
CA LEU A 25 8.41 24.41 10.28
C LEU A 25 8.17 25.23 11.55
N ARG A 26 6.92 25.37 11.98
CA ARG A 26 6.50 25.57 13.39
C ARG A 26 4.98 25.52 13.47
N SER A 27 4.50 24.53 14.24
CA SER A 27 3.15 24.50 14.83
C SER A 27 1.99 24.25 13.88
N LEU A 28 1.79 22.99 13.46
CA LEU A 28 0.43 22.53 13.16
C LEU A 28 -0.15 21.88 14.41
N PRO A 29 -0.93 22.64 15.19
CA PRO A 29 -2.27 22.13 15.42
C PRO A 29 -3.28 23.26 15.37
N GLU A 30 -4.05 23.33 14.29
CA GLU A 30 -5.44 23.77 14.40
C GLU A 30 -6.30 22.61 13.91
N ARG A 31 -6.85 21.95 14.93
CA ARG A 31 -7.72 20.79 14.87
C ARG A 31 -9.02 21.19 14.16
N ASN A 32 -9.69 20.22 13.54
CA ASN A 32 -11.07 20.39 13.09
C ASN A 32 -11.96 20.82 14.28
N PRO A 33 -12.61 22.00 14.25
CA PRO A 33 -13.41 22.50 15.38
C PRO A 33 -14.75 21.75 15.57
N LEU A 34 -15.11 20.82 14.69
CA LEU A 34 -16.39 20.09 14.72
C LEU A 34 -16.27 18.55 14.65
N GLY A 35 -15.06 17.98 14.64
CA GLY A 35 -14.88 16.56 14.29
C GLY A 35 -14.15 15.75 15.34
N GLY A 36 -14.89 14.90 16.05
CA GLY A 36 -14.34 13.90 16.98
C GLY A 36 -13.37 12.96 16.29
N ARG A 37 -12.07 13.20 16.50
CA ARG A 37 -11.05 12.18 16.31
C ARG A 37 -10.92 11.46 17.64
N SER A 38 -11.11 10.15 17.66
CA SER A 38 -10.58 9.37 18.79
C SER A 38 -9.11 9.78 18.95
N ASP A 39 -8.77 10.15 20.18
CA ASP A 39 -7.42 10.35 20.72
C ASP A 39 -6.46 9.17 20.48
N LYS A 40 -6.96 8.04 19.96
CA LYS A 40 -6.13 6.91 19.55
C LYS A 40 -5.21 7.30 18.39
N PRO A 41 -3.92 6.93 18.47
CA PRO A 41 -3.02 7.07 17.34
C PRO A 41 -3.61 6.33 16.14
N ALA A 42 -3.59 6.98 14.98
CA ALA A 42 -4.02 6.36 13.74
C ALA A 42 -3.18 5.09 13.53
N GLN A 43 -3.84 3.93 13.53
CA GLN A 43 -3.17 2.66 13.34
C GLN A 43 -2.76 2.56 11.87
N THR A 44 -1.47 2.29 11.62
CA THR A 44 -0.95 2.13 10.27
C THR A 44 -1.48 0.82 9.68
N THR A 45 -2.14 0.91 8.53
CA THR A 45 -2.53 -0.25 7.74
C THR A 45 -1.30 -0.77 6.98
N GLN A 46 -1.01 -2.06 7.09
CA GLN A 46 0.12 -2.70 6.43
C GLN A 46 -0.37 -3.47 5.21
N ILE A 47 0.23 -3.21 4.04
CA ILE A 47 -0.07 -3.90 2.79
C ILE A 47 1.20 -4.63 2.36
N GLY A 48 1.09 -5.95 2.22
CA GLY A 48 2.18 -6.79 1.72
C GLY A 48 2.47 -6.59 0.23
N SER A 49 3.57 -7.17 -0.21
CA SER A 49 3.98 -7.25 -1.62
C SER A 49 3.01 -8.10 -2.46
N ASP A 50 2.93 -7.80 -3.77
CA ASP A 50 2.08 -8.53 -4.74
C ASP A 50 0.58 -8.53 -4.39
N VAL A 51 0.10 -7.50 -3.68
CA VAL A 51 -1.33 -7.37 -3.34
C VAL A 51 -2.09 -6.70 -4.49
N TRP A 52 -3.14 -7.37 -4.97
CA TRP A 52 -4.04 -6.79 -5.96
C TRP A 52 -5.28 -6.19 -5.28
N ILE A 53 -5.54 -4.91 -5.51
CA ILE A 53 -6.68 -4.19 -4.94
C ILE A 53 -7.64 -3.78 -6.05
N GLY A 54 -8.84 -4.36 -6.03
CA GLY A 54 -9.90 -4.06 -6.98
C GLY A 54 -10.52 -2.67 -6.75
N THR A 55 -11.04 -2.09 -7.83
CA THR A 55 -11.66 -0.76 -7.82
C THR A 55 -12.80 -0.67 -6.80
N GLY A 56 -12.82 0.42 -6.02
CA GLY A 56 -13.85 0.68 -5.01
C GLY A 56 -13.75 -0.21 -3.77
N ALA A 57 -12.66 -0.94 -3.57
CA ALA A 57 -12.40 -1.62 -2.32
C ALA A 57 -12.15 -0.62 -1.18
N HIS A 58 -12.70 -0.91 0.00
CA HIS A 58 -12.51 -0.15 1.23
C HIS A 58 -11.68 -0.97 2.22
N ILE A 59 -10.54 -0.44 2.65
CA ILE A 59 -9.63 -1.09 3.59
C ILE A 59 -9.67 -0.31 4.91
N GLY A 60 -9.98 -1.01 6.00
CA GLY A 60 -10.02 -0.45 7.34
C GLY A 60 -8.66 0.08 7.82
N GLY A 61 -8.68 0.95 8.82
CA GLY A 61 -7.46 1.42 9.48
C GLY A 61 -6.91 0.38 10.45
N GLY A 62 -5.59 0.15 10.43
CA GLY A 62 -4.90 -0.72 11.38
C GLY A 62 -5.00 -2.22 11.09
N ILE A 63 -5.27 -2.59 9.84
CA ILE A 63 -5.30 -3.99 9.41
C ILE A 63 -4.05 -4.35 8.61
N THR A 64 -3.78 -5.65 8.53
CA THR A 64 -2.68 -6.22 7.76
C THR A 64 -3.23 -7.02 6.58
N VAL A 65 -2.77 -6.69 5.38
CA VAL A 65 -3.06 -7.45 4.15
C VAL A 65 -1.81 -8.25 3.80
N GLY A 66 -1.91 -9.58 3.85
CA GLY A 66 -0.79 -10.48 3.57
C GLY A 66 -0.31 -10.42 2.12
N HIS A 67 0.93 -10.88 1.89
CA HIS A 67 1.55 -10.93 0.58
C HIS A 67 0.73 -11.73 -0.43
N GLY A 68 0.68 -11.29 -1.69
CA GLY A 68 -0.01 -12.00 -2.76
C GLY A 68 -1.54 -12.02 -2.65
N ALA A 69 -2.13 -11.32 -1.67
CA ALA A 69 -3.57 -11.29 -1.45
C ALA A 69 -4.31 -10.51 -2.55
N VAL A 70 -5.55 -10.91 -2.81
CA VAL A 70 -6.40 -10.31 -3.84
C VAL A 70 -7.67 -9.79 -3.18
N ILE A 71 -7.89 -8.48 -3.26
CA ILE A 71 -9.09 -7.80 -2.78
C ILE A 71 -9.97 -7.52 -3.98
N GLY A 72 -11.14 -8.15 -4.05
CA GLY A 72 -12.12 -7.90 -5.10
C GLY A 72 -12.66 -6.47 -5.07
N GLY A 73 -13.13 -5.99 -6.22
CA GLY A 73 -13.74 -4.67 -6.33
C GLY A 73 -14.97 -4.53 -5.43
N GLY A 74 -15.13 -3.36 -4.81
CA GLY A 74 -16.22 -3.09 -3.87
C GLY A 74 -16.16 -3.85 -2.54
N ALA A 75 -15.09 -4.60 -2.26
CA ALA A 75 -14.95 -5.33 -1.00
C ALA A 75 -14.69 -4.38 0.18
N VAL A 76 -15.25 -4.69 1.35
CA VAL A 76 -15.03 -3.92 2.59
C VAL A 76 -14.22 -4.77 3.57
N VAL A 77 -12.93 -4.49 3.67
CA VAL A 77 -11.94 -5.23 4.45
C VAL A 77 -11.81 -4.61 5.84
N MET A 78 -12.40 -5.27 6.84
CA MET A 78 -12.38 -4.83 8.24
C MET A 78 -11.55 -5.72 9.17
N LYS A 79 -10.91 -6.76 8.61
CA LYS A 79 -10.09 -7.74 9.33
C LYS A 79 -8.85 -8.04 8.52
N ASP A 80 -7.82 -8.56 9.19
CA ASP A 80 -6.59 -8.98 8.54
C ASP A 80 -6.86 -10.04 7.46
N VAL A 81 -6.14 -9.92 6.36
CA VAL A 81 -6.27 -10.80 5.19
C VAL A 81 -5.05 -11.72 5.14
N PRO A 82 -5.23 -13.05 5.15
CA PRO A 82 -4.13 -13.99 5.03
C PRO A 82 -3.37 -13.83 3.70
N PRO A 83 -2.07 -14.19 3.64
CA PRO A 83 -1.33 -14.21 2.38
C PRO A 83 -2.00 -15.09 1.32
N TYR A 84 -1.94 -14.66 0.07
CA TYR A 84 -2.53 -15.35 -1.10
C TYR A 84 -4.03 -15.63 -1.01
N ALA A 85 -4.75 -15.03 -0.06
CA ALA A 85 -6.20 -15.13 0.03
C ALA A 85 -6.87 -14.23 -1.00
N ILE A 86 -7.94 -14.75 -1.62
CA ILE A 86 -8.83 -13.97 -2.48
C ILE A 86 -10.06 -13.61 -1.65
N VAL A 87 -10.25 -12.32 -1.40
CA VAL A 87 -11.33 -11.80 -0.56
C VAL A 87 -12.28 -10.93 -1.37
N ILE A 88 -13.58 -11.06 -1.10
CA ILE A 88 -14.62 -10.32 -1.82
C ILE A 88 -15.78 -9.91 -0.89
N GLY A 89 -16.53 -8.90 -1.32
CA GLY A 89 -17.85 -8.56 -0.76
C GLY A 89 -17.84 -7.65 0.47
N ASN A 90 -19.06 -7.35 0.92
CA ASN A 90 -19.38 -6.60 2.13
C ASN A 90 -20.58 -7.28 2.82
N PRO A 91 -20.39 -7.98 3.96
CA PRO A 91 -19.16 -8.13 4.72
C PRO A 91 -18.11 -9.02 4.02
N LEU A 92 -16.84 -8.78 4.35
CA LEU A 92 -15.68 -9.53 3.83
C LEU A 92 -15.85 -11.05 3.96
N ARG A 93 -15.65 -11.78 2.85
CA ARG A 93 -15.50 -13.24 2.85
C ARG A 93 -14.28 -13.68 2.05
N ILE A 94 -13.56 -14.68 2.56
CA ILE A 94 -12.52 -15.37 1.81
C ILE A 94 -13.23 -16.29 0.83
N LEU A 95 -13.01 -16.09 -0.47
CA LEU A 95 -13.57 -16.92 -1.53
C LEU A 95 -12.77 -18.23 -1.67
N ARG A 96 -11.45 -18.09 -1.80
CA ARG A 96 -10.48 -19.18 -1.93
C ARG A 96 -9.06 -18.64 -1.79
N TYR A 97 -8.07 -19.52 -1.78
CA TYR A 97 -6.67 -19.15 -1.91
C TYR A 97 -6.23 -19.24 -3.38
N ARG A 98 -5.18 -18.48 -3.76
CA ARG A 98 -4.58 -18.56 -5.10
C ARG A 98 -3.92 -19.92 -5.33
N PHE A 99 -3.31 -20.49 -4.29
CA PHE A 99 -2.53 -21.72 -4.32
C PHE A 99 -2.81 -22.59 -3.08
N ASP A 100 -2.29 -23.82 -3.09
CA ASP A 100 -2.35 -24.70 -1.92
C ASP A 100 -1.38 -24.25 -0.81
N ALA A 101 -1.70 -24.62 0.43
CA ALA A 101 -0.92 -24.28 1.62
C ALA A 101 0.61 -24.54 1.51
N PRO A 102 1.11 -25.68 1.01
CA PRO A 102 2.55 -25.91 0.88
C PRO A 102 3.22 -24.98 -0.13
N ILE A 103 2.54 -24.64 -1.23
CA ILE A 103 3.04 -23.70 -2.23
C ILE A 103 3.10 -22.29 -1.63
N ILE A 104 2.07 -21.88 -0.90
CA ILE A 104 2.04 -20.58 -0.19
C ILE A 104 3.22 -20.47 0.78
N ALA A 105 3.45 -21.50 1.59
CA ALA A 105 4.56 -21.52 2.55
C ALA A 105 5.92 -21.38 1.83
N SER A 106 6.08 -22.08 0.71
CA SER A 106 7.32 -22.01 -0.10
C SER A 106 7.52 -20.62 -0.70
N LEU A 107 6.47 -19.99 -1.22
CA LEU A 107 6.55 -18.64 -1.79
C LEU A 107 6.87 -17.58 -0.74
N LEU A 108 6.30 -17.70 0.47
CA LEU A 108 6.63 -16.83 1.60
C LEU A 108 8.09 -16.99 2.04
N GLN A 109 8.64 -18.20 1.93
CA GLN A 109 10.05 -18.45 2.24
C GLN A 109 10.99 -17.91 1.16
N ILE A 110 10.61 -18.01 -0.11
CA ILE A 110 11.37 -17.48 -1.24
C ILE A 110 11.43 -15.94 -1.19
N ALA A 111 10.33 -15.30 -0.77
CA ALA A 111 10.20 -13.85 -0.60
C ALA A 111 10.78 -13.06 -1.79
N TRP A 112 10.38 -13.44 -3.01
CA TRP A 112 10.96 -12.91 -4.26
C TRP A 112 10.87 -11.38 -4.39
N TRP A 113 9.92 -10.76 -3.70
CA TRP A 113 9.76 -9.30 -3.63
C TRP A 113 10.89 -8.60 -2.84
N GLU A 114 11.69 -9.34 -2.09
CA GLU A 114 12.89 -8.81 -1.39
C GLU A 114 14.16 -8.93 -2.23
N TRP A 115 14.08 -9.54 -3.42
CA TRP A 115 15.23 -9.67 -4.32
C TRP A 115 15.62 -8.32 -4.92
N SER A 116 16.91 -8.19 -5.29
CA SER A 116 17.37 -6.98 -5.97
C SER A 116 16.67 -6.82 -7.33
N PRO A 117 16.46 -5.58 -7.81
CA PRO A 117 15.85 -5.33 -9.12
C PRO A 117 16.60 -6.01 -10.28
N GLU A 118 17.93 -6.07 -10.21
CA GLU A 118 18.78 -6.72 -11.20
C GLU A 118 18.55 -8.24 -11.21
N LEU A 119 18.40 -8.82 -10.01
CA LEU A 119 18.12 -10.25 -9.86
C LEU A 119 16.75 -10.59 -10.44
N ILE A 120 15.73 -9.78 -10.13
CA ILE A 120 14.38 -9.93 -10.68
C ILE A 120 14.43 -9.81 -12.21
N ALA A 121 15.10 -8.79 -12.75
CA ALA A 121 15.23 -8.57 -14.19
C ALA A 121 15.89 -9.75 -14.91
N SER A 122 16.93 -10.34 -14.32
CA SER A 122 17.61 -11.53 -14.89
C SER A 122 16.76 -12.80 -14.89
N ARG A 123 15.67 -12.82 -14.10
CA ARG A 123 14.83 -14.00 -13.84
C ARG A 123 13.39 -13.82 -14.29
N VAL A 124 13.07 -12.76 -15.03
CA VAL A 124 11.70 -12.47 -15.50
C VAL A 124 11.06 -13.68 -16.17
N GLU A 125 11.81 -14.43 -16.98
CA GLU A 125 11.33 -15.64 -17.65
C GLU A 125 10.80 -16.70 -16.69
N SER A 126 11.40 -16.82 -15.49
CA SER A 126 10.98 -17.82 -14.52
C SER A 126 9.60 -17.54 -13.90
N PHE A 127 9.11 -16.29 -13.93
CA PHE A 127 7.78 -15.96 -13.44
C PHE A 127 6.64 -16.43 -14.36
N TYR A 128 6.95 -16.83 -15.60
CA TYR A 128 5.98 -17.40 -16.52
C TYR A 128 5.87 -18.94 -16.44
N LEU A 129 6.76 -19.58 -15.68
CA LEU A 129 6.71 -21.02 -15.45
C LEU A 129 5.53 -21.41 -14.56
N PRO A 130 5.07 -22.68 -14.63
CA PRO A 130 4.16 -23.22 -13.63
C PRO A 130 4.68 -22.98 -12.22
N ILE A 131 3.77 -22.70 -11.27
CA ILE A 131 4.15 -22.25 -9.93
C ILE A 131 4.97 -23.30 -9.18
N GLU A 132 4.71 -24.58 -9.47
CA GLU A 132 5.40 -25.73 -8.89
C GLU A 132 6.87 -25.77 -9.34
N GLU A 133 7.14 -25.49 -10.62
CA GLU A 133 8.49 -25.43 -11.17
C GLU A 133 9.27 -24.24 -10.61
N PHE A 134 8.62 -23.07 -10.51
CA PHE A 134 9.19 -21.89 -9.88
C PHE A 134 9.61 -22.17 -8.44
N VAL A 135 8.73 -22.79 -7.64
CA VAL A 135 9.02 -23.15 -6.26
C VAL A 135 10.18 -24.15 -6.18
N ALA A 136 10.18 -25.20 -7.01
CA ALA A 136 11.25 -26.19 -7.02
C ALA A 136 12.63 -25.58 -7.36
N MET A 137 12.66 -24.58 -8.23
CA MET A 137 13.89 -23.90 -8.66
C MET A 137 14.49 -23.01 -7.54
N TYR A 138 13.65 -22.25 -6.83
CA TYR A 138 14.11 -21.18 -5.93
C TYR A 138 14.02 -21.49 -4.45
N LEU A 139 13.21 -22.48 -4.03
CA LEU A 139 13.13 -22.89 -2.62
C LEU A 139 14.50 -23.30 -2.04
N PRO A 140 15.39 -24.03 -2.75
CA PRO A 140 16.72 -24.36 -2.22
C PRO A 140 17.64 -23.14 -2.05
N GLN A 141 17.32 -22.03 -2.73
CA GLN A 141 18.12 -20.80 -2.74
C GLN A 141 17.54 -19.74 -1.78
N ALA A 142 16.41 -20.03 -1.14
CA ALA A 142 15.72 -19.12 -0.23
C ALA A 142 16.64 -18.73 0.94
N GLY A 143 16.85 -17.42 1.11
CA GLY A 143 17.75 -16.84 2.12
C GLY A 143 19.17 -16.52 1.65
N ALA A 144 19.70 -17.19 0.62
CA ALA A 144 21.04 -16.89 0.09
C ALA A 144 21.08 -15.64 -0.81
N GLN A 145 19.91 -15.16 -1.24
CA GLN A 145 19.77 -14.18 -2.34
C GLN A 145 19.28 -12.80 -1.90
N GLN A 146 19.24 -12.56 -0.58
CA GLN A 146 18.94 -11.26 0.03
C GLN A 146 20.14 -10.28 -0.01
N ALA A 147 21.27 -10.68 -0.61
CA ALA A 147 22.47 -9.88 -0.70
C ALA A 147 22.42 -8.95 -1.93
N GLY A 148 21.85 -7.75 -1.77
CA GLY A 148 22.10 -6.65 -2.69
C GLY A 148 21.00 -5.60 -2.76
N THR A 149 21.30 -4.44 -2.18
CA THR A 149 20.66 -3.13 -2.39
C THR A 149 19.40 -2.89 -1.57
N GLY A 150 19.56 -2.02 -0.55
CA GLY A 150 18.47 -1.48 0.24
C GLY A 150 17.43 -0.72 -0.61
N PRO A 151 16.31 -0.29 -0.02
CA PRO A 151 15.15 0.16 -0.77
C PRO A 151 15.53 1.26 -1.76
N THR A 152 15.50 0.94 -3.05
CA THR A 152 15.48 1.92 -4.12
C THR A 152 14.29 2.82 -3.84
N GLN A 153 14.56 4.02 -3.32
CA GLN A 153 13.58 5.07 -3.14
C GLN A 153 13.02 5.35 -4.53
N VAL A 154 11.83 4.81 -4.83
CA VAL A 154 11.07 5.22 -6.01
C VAL A 154 10.67 6.67 -5.73
N SER A 155 11.46 7.60 -6.25
CA SER A 155 11.12 9.02 -6.24
C SER A 155 9.78 9.19 -6.99
N PRO A 156 8.81 9.97 -6.46
CA PRO A 156 7.47 10.08 -7.04
C PRO A 156 7.37 10.79 -8.39
N ASP A 157 8.47 11.19 -9.01
CA ASP A 157 8.47 12.00 -10.23
C ASP A 157 9.28 11.32 -11.33
N GLN A 158 8.62 10.50 -12.16
CA GLN A 158 8.86 10.34 -13.61
C GLN A 158 7.58 9.94 -14.34
#